data_AF-A0A920V7J3-F1
#
_entry.id   AF-A0A920V7J3-F1
#
_cell.length_a   1.000
_cell.length_b   1.000
_cell.length_c   1.000
_cell.angle_alpha   90.00
_cell.angle_beta   90.00
_cell.angle_gamma   90.00
#
_symmetry.space_group_name_H-M   'P 1'
#
loop_
_entity.id
_entity.type
_entity.pdbx_description
1 polymer ?
#
loop_
_entity_poly.entity_id
_entity_poly.type
_entity_poly.pdbx_seq_one_letter_code
_entity_poly.pdbx_strand_id
1 'polypeptide(L)'
;MFETSLKSGEIIEAIEFEIPQKSNYQKLPNPASRYAVVGVYVAKYKRGVNVAVTGAKSCVYNAKDLAGALSKNFSSSAINNVKITSSGMNSDIHASANYRANMVKTFAQKAVDAC
;
A
#
# COMPACT_ATOMS: atom_id res chain seq x y z
N MET A 1 -0.58 -15.01 9.27
CA MET A 1 -0.85 -14.93 7.81
C MET A 1 -1.96 -15.93 7.57
N PHE A 2 -3.03 -15.58 6.84
CA PHE A 2 -4.26 -16.39 6.68
C PHE A 2 -5.32 -16.29 7.81
N GLU A 3 -5.32 -15.19 8.55
CA GLU A 3 -6.40 -14.88 9.50
C GLU A 3 -7.21 -13.68 9.01
N THR A 4 -8.51 -13.68 9.31
CA THR A 4 -9.45 -12.61 9.00
C THR A 4 -10.45 -12.46 10.15
N SER A 5 -11.37 -11.50 10.07
CA SER A 5 -12.46 -11.38 11.03
C SER A 5 -13.62 -12.36 10.80
N LEU A 6 -13.55 -13.19 9.75
CA LEU A 6 -14.58 -14.18 9.38
C LEU A 6 -14.58 -15.35 10.37
N LYS A 7 -15.76 -15.73 10.87
CA LYS A 7 -15.96 -16.88 11.75
C LYS A 7 -16.25 -18.15 10.95
N SER A 8 -16.16 -19.31 11.63
CA SER A 8 -16.51 -20.60 11.03
C SER A 8 -17.96 -20.61 10.54
N GLY A 9 -18.16 -20.98 9.28
CA GLY A 9 -19.48 -21.04 8.64
C GLY A 9 -19.99 -19.72 8.06
N GLU A 10 -19.29 -18.60 8.25
CA GLU A 10 -19.63 -17.34 7.58
C GLU A 10 -19.16 -17.32 6.12
N ILE A 11 -19.90 -16.61 5.27
CA ILE A 11 -19.60 -16.42 3.85
C ILE A 11 -19.60 -14.93 3.54
N ILE A 12 -18.60 -14.45 2.80
CA ILE A 12 -18.60 -13.07 2.28
C ILE A 12 -19.54 -13.02 1.08
N GLU A 13 -20.68 -12.34 1.23
CA GLU A 13 -21.70 -12.25 0.17
C GLU A 13 -21.48 -11.05 -0.76
N ALA A 14 -20.94 -9.95 -0.23
CA ALA A 14 -20.74 -8.72 -0.98
C ALA A 14 -19.52 -7.94 -0.48
N ILE A 15 -18.97 -7.10 -1.36
CA ILE A 15 -17.93 -6.13 -1.05
C ILE A 15 -18.41 -4.79 -1.60
N GLU A 16 -18.53 -3.80 -0.72
CA GLU A 16 -18.97 -2.45 -1.06
C GLU A 16 -17.85 -1.45 -0.75
N PHE A 17 -17.65 -0.49 -1.65
CA PHE A 17 -16.67 0.57 -1.46
C PHE A 17 -17.10 1.85 -2.18
N GLU A 18 -16.72 3.00 -1.61
CA GLU A 18 -16.87 4.28 -2.28
C GLU A 18 -15.94 4.36 -3.50
N ILE A 19 -16.46 4.85 -4.63
CA ILE A 19 -15.68 5.04 -5.85
C ILE A 19 -14.75 6.25 -5.65
N PRO A 20 -13.42 6.07 -5.73
CA PRO A 20 -12.50 7.19 -5.62
C PRO A 20 -12.59 8.11 -6.84
N GLN A 21 -12.26 9.38 -6.66
CA GLN A 21 -12.14 10.35 -7.77
C GLN A 21 -11.01 9.96 -8.73
N LYS A 22 -9.93 9.39 -8.18
CA LYS A 22 -8.83 8.79 -8.92
C LYS A 22 -8.10 7.79 -8.05
N SER A 23 -7.53 6.78 -8.68
CA SER A 23 -6.80 5.72 -7.99
C SER A 23 -5.85 5.00 -8.92
N ASN A 24 -4.78 4.47 -8.37
CA ASN A 24 -3.82 3.68 -9.11
C ASN A 24 -3.16 2.64 -8.20
N TYR A 25 -2.86 1.46 -8.77
CA TYR A 25 -2.12 0.40 -8.11
C TYR A 25 -0.78 0.19 -8.80
N GLN A 26 0.31 0.30 -8.05
CA GLN A 26 1.66 0.00 -8.52
C GLN A 26 2.19 -1.23 -7.78
N LYS A 27 2.70 -2.19 -8.53
CA LYS A 27 3.15 -3.48 -8.01
C LYS A 27 4.58 -3.77 -8.41
N LEU A 28 5.42 -4.11 -7.43
CA LEU A 28 6.70 -4.77 -7.62
C LEU A 28 6.50 -6.28 -7.48
N PRO A 29 6.41 -7.03 -8.59
CA PRO A 29 6.15 -8.47 -8.53
C PRO A 29 7.42 -9.24 -8.16
N ASN A 30 7.26 -10.31 -7.37
CA ASN A 30 8.25 -11.36 -7.25
C ASN A 30 8.44 -12.03 -8.62
N PRO A 31 9.68 -12.27 -9.10
CA PRO A 31 9.92 -12.81 -10.43
C PRO A 31 9.23 -14.16 -10.69
N ALA A 32 9.25 -15.05 -9.69
CA ALA A 32 8.72 -16.41 -9.80
C ALA A 32 7.22 -16.47 -9.47
N SER A 33 6.83 -16.07 -8.27
CA SER A 33 5.44 -16.23 -7.81
C SER A 33 4.49 -15.14 -8.32
N ARG A 34 5.04 -14.04 -8.83
CA ARG A 34 4.30 -12.83 -9.23
C ARG A 34 3.51 -12.17 -8.08
N TYR A 35 3.60 -12.64 -6.84
CA TYR A 35 3.06 -11.93 -5.68
C TYR A 35 3.78 -10.60 -5.48
N ALA A 36 3.12 -9.64 -4.84
CA ALA A 36 3.73 -8.35 -4.57
C ALA A 36 4.85 -8.51 -3.52
N VAL A 37 6.09 -8.22 -3.91
CA VAL A 37 7.17 -7.94 -2.93
C VAL A 37 6.80 -6.65 -2.19
N VAL A 38 6.38 -5.65 -2.96
CA VAL A 38 5.67 -4.46 -2.48
C VAL A 38 4.60 -4.10 -3.50
N GLY A 39 3.41 -3.78 -3.02
CA GLY A 39 2.36 -3.15 -3.82
C GLY A 39 1.83 -1.94 -3.08
N VAL A 40 1.55 -0.85 -3.81
CA VAL A 40 0.97 0.36 -3.23
C VAL A 40 -0.26 0.74 -4.05
N TYR A 41 -1.40 0.81 -3.37
CA TYR A 41 -2.64 1.35 -3.92
C TYR A 41 -2.89 2.72 -3.32
N VAL A 42 -3.08 3.71 -4.18
CA VAL A 42 -3.47 5.07 -3.79
C VAL A 42 -4.88 5.31 -4.30
N ALA A 43 -5.74 5.81 -3.42
CA ALA A 43 -7.11 6.22 -3.76
C ALA A 43 -7.40 7.60 -3.19
N LYS A 44 -7.78 8.54 -4.06
CA LYS A 44 -8.19 9.89 -3.69
C LYS A 44 -9.71 10.00 -3.68
N TYR A 45 -10.24 10.46 -2.56
CA TYR A 45 -11.64 10.77 -2.33
C TYR A 45 -11.82 12.28 -2.14
N LYS A 46 -13.08 12.74 -2.10
CA LYS A 46 -13.39 14.15 -1.84
C LYS A 46 -12.85 14.64 -0.49
N ARG A 47 -12.78 13.75 0.51
CA ARG A 47 -12.41 14.07 1.91
C ARG A 47 -11.00 13.62 2.32
N GLY A 48 -10.21 13.05 1.41
CA GLY A 48 -8.87 12.59 1.74
C GLY A 48 -8.32 11.53 0.81
N VAL A 49 -7.16 11.00 1.17
CA VAL A 49 -6.43 9.98 0.41
C VAL A 49 -6.20 8.77 1.29
N ASN A 50 -6.35 7.58 0.72
CA ASN A 50 -5.93 6.32 1.33
C ASN A 50 -4.71 5.76 0.58
N VAL A 51 -3.76 5.19 1.33
CA VAL A 51 -2.56 4.55 0.78
C VAL A 51 -2.43 3.16 1.39
N ALA A 52 -2.85 2.13 0.67
CA ALA A 52 -2.73 0.76 1.13
C ALA A 52 -1.43 0.13 0.62
N VAL A 53 -0.73 -0.59 1.50
CA VAL A 53 0.55 -1.24 1.21
C VAL A 53 0.41 -2.76 1.39
N THR A 54 0.79 -3.51 0.36
CA THR A 54 0.75 -4.97 0.28
C THR A 54 2.16 -5.56 0.17
N GLY A 55 2.38 -6.74 0.76
CA GLY A 55 3.64 -7.49 0.62
C GLY A 55 4.81 -7.02 1.50
N ALA A 56 4.73 -5.80 2.04
CA ALA A 56 5.79 -5.26 2.91
C ALA A 56 5.77 -5.82 4.35
N LYS A 57 4.61 -6.23 4.86
CA LYS A 57 4.40 -6.78 6.22
C LYS A 57 3.61 -8.09 6.16
N SER A 58 3.35 -8.69 7.32
CA SER A 58 2.55 -9.93 7.45
C SER A 58 1.10 -9.79 6.97
N CYS A 59 0.55 -8.56 6.98
CA CYS A 59 -0.75 -8.20 6.44
C CYS A 59 -0.68 -6.86 5.70
N VAL A 60 -1.73 -6.57 4.92
CA VAL A 60 -1.94 -5.25 4.33
C VAL A 60 -2.08 -4.19 5.43
N TYR A 61 -1.58 -2.98 5.20
CA TYR A 61 -1.80 -1.87 6.11
C TYR A 61 -2.05 -0.57 5.37
N ASN A 62 -2.80 0.33 6.00
CA ASN A 62 -2.97 1.70 5.52
C ASN A 62 -1.82 2.57 6.05
N ALA A 63 -1.00 3.12 5.15
CA ALA A 63 0.16 3.94 5.45
C ALA A 63 -0.29 5.38 5.78
N LYS A 64 -0.72 5.59 7.03
CA LYS A 64 -1.31 6.85 7.50
C LYS A 64 -0.44 8.09 7.25
N ASP A 65 0.88 7.98 7.38
CA ASP A 65 1.80 9.11 7.15
C ASP A 65 1.80 9.57 5.68
N LEU A 66 1.82 8.61 4.75
CA LEU A 66 1.70 8.90 3.31
C LEU A 66 0.32 9.45 2.99
N ALA A 67 -0.72 8.82 3.54
CA ALA A 67 -2.11 9.22 3.35
C ALA A 67 -2.37 10.66 3.82
N GLY A 68 -1.83 11.02 4.99
CA GLY A 68 -1.91 12.36 5.57
C GLY A 68 -1.16 13.42 4.75
N ALA A 69 0.04 13.09 4.27
CA ALA A 69 0.80 14.00 3.40
C ALA A 69 0.07 14.25 2.07
N LEU A 70 -0.41 13.18 1.41
CA LEU A 70 -1.11 13.28 0.14
C LEU A 70 -2.49 13.92 0.25
N SER A 71 -3.14 13.83 1.41
CA SER A 71 -4.42 14.52 1.66
C SER A 71 -4.24 16.03 1.72
N LYS A 72 -3.09 16.53 2.17
CA LYS A 72 -2.76 17.97 2.18
C LYS A 72 -2.36 18.47 0.79
N ASN A 73 -1.57 17.67 0.08
CA ASN A 73 -1.11 17.98 -1.26
C ASN A 73 -0.96 16.68 -2.06
N PHE A 74 -1.86 16.46 -3.02
CA PHE A 74 -1.84 15.27 -3.86
C PHE A 74 -0.79 15.41 -4.97
N SER A 75 0.48 15.16 -4.63
CA SER A 75 1.60 15.11 -5.56
C SER A 75 2.68 14.15 -5.07
N SER A 76 3.45 13.55 -5.98
CA SER A 76 4.53 12.62 -5.63
C SER A 76 5.61 13.30 -4.79
N SER A 77 5.86 14.60 -4.99
CA SER A 77 6.81 15.37 -4.20
C SER A 77 6.39 15.55 -2.74
N ALA A 78 5.09 15.54 -2.43
CA ALA A 78 4.57 15.70 -1.06
C ALA A 78 5.04 14.59 -0.11
N ILE A 79 5.39 13.42 -0.64
CA ILE A 79 5.85 12.26 0.14
C ILE A 79 7.37 12.07 0.12
N ASN A 80 8.12 12.98 -0.49
CA ASN A 80 9.59 12.91 -0.54
C ASN A 80 10.25 12.90 0.83
N ASN A 81 9.66 13.57 1.82
CA ASN A 81 10.23 13.67 3.16
C ASN A 81 9.56 12.73 4.17
N VAL A 82 8.56 11.95 3.73
CA VAL A 82 7.92 10.95 4.60
C VAL A 82 8.89 9.78 4.79
N LYS A 83 9.25 9.54 6.05
CA LYS A 83 10.11 8.41 6.43
C LYS A 83 9.27 7.15 6.59
N ILE A 84 9.58 6.12 5.81
CA ILE A 84 9.00 4.80 5.97
C ILE A 84 9.94 3.97 6.83
N THR A 85 9.51 3.61 8.04
CA THR A 85 10.27 2.73 8.92
C THR A 85 10.22 1.28 8.39
N SER A 86 11.36 0.61 8.39
CA SER A 86 11.46 -0.82 8.08
C SER A 86 11.04 -1.71 9.26
N SER A 87 10.76 -1.12 10.43
CA SER A 87 10.30 -1.87 11.60
C SER A 87 9.01 -2.64 11.32
N GLY A 88 9.03 -3.94 11.63
CA GLY A 88 7.93 -4.86 11.39
C GLY A 88 7.68 -5.21 9.92
N MET A 89 8.59 -4.86 9.00
CA MET A 89 8.55 -5.33 7.62
C MET A 89 9.17 -6.72 7.47
N ASN A 90 8.67 -7.47 6.49
CA ASN A 90 9.20 -8.78 6.15
C ASN A 90 10.62 -8.67 5.57
N SER A 91 11.43 -9.69 5.79
CA SER A 91 12.75 -9.82 5.17
C SER A 91 12.93 -11.27 4.71
N ASP A 92 13.32 -11.46 3.46
CA ASP A 92 13.57 -12.77 2.86
C ASP A 92 14.73 -12.70 1.86
N ILE A 93 15.00 -13.82 1.18
CA ILE A 93 16.05 -13.93 0.16
C ILE A 93 15.84 -13.03 -1.07
N HIS A 94 14.65 -12.48 -1.26
CA HIS A 94 14.32 -11.64 -2.42
C HIS A 94 14.34 -10.15 -2.09
N ALA A 95 14.07 -9.77 -0.84
CA ALA A 95 14.04 -8.38 -0.42
C ALA A 95 14.18 -8.23 1.09
N SER A 96 15.14 -7.39 1.49
CA SER A 96 15.32 -6.96 2.87
C SER A 96 14.20 -6.02 3.33
N ALA A 97 14.00 -5.91 4.65
CA ALA A 97 13.04 -4.97 5.24
C ALA A 97 13.31 -3.51 4.83
N ASN A 98 14.58 -3.09 4.77
CA ASN A 98 14.96 -1.74 4.32
C ASN A 98 14.65 -1.54 2.83
N TYR A 99 14.89 -2.54 2.00
CA TYR A 99 14.54 -2.48 0.58
C TYR A 99 13.03 -2.33 0.40
N ARG A 100 12.21 -3.10 1.14
CA ARG A 100 10.75 -2.96 1.12
C ARG A 100 10.31 -1.57 1.56
N ALA A 101 10.88 -1.03 2.64
CA ALA A 101 10.57 0.32 3.11
C ALA A 101 10.83 1.39 2.02
N ASN A 102 11.95 1.27 1.31
CA ASN A 102 12.26 2.16 0.20
C ASN A 102 11.27 1.98 -0.97
N MET A 103 10.97 0.72 -1.33
CA MET A 103 10.03 0.42 -2.42
C MET A 103 8.61 0.89 -2.12
N VAL A 104 8.16 0.88 -0.86
CA VAL A 104 6.85 1.47 -0.48
C VAL A 104 6.79 2.94 -0.88
N LYS A 105 7.84 3.71 -0.59
CA LYS A 105 7.89 5.13 -0.96
C LYS A 105 7.94 5.32 -2.47
N THR A 106 8.82 4.60 -3.17
CA THR A 106 8.95 4.71 -4.63
C THR A 106 7.66 4.32 -5.36
N PHE A 107 7.00 3.25 -4.94
CA PHE A 107 5.75 2.79 -5.57
C PHE A 107 4.56 3.68 -5.19
N ALA A 108 4.56 4.31 -4.02
CA ALA A 108 3.59 5.37 -3.70
C ALA A 108 3.74 6.58 -4.62
N GLN A 109 4.97 7.03 -4.91
CA GLN A 109 5.22 8.13 -5.85
C GLN A 109 4.70 7.79 -7.25
N LYS A 110 5.08 6.61 -7.76
CA LYS A 110 4.61 6.12 -9.06
C LYS A 110 3.09 6.02 -9.12
N ALA A 111 2.44 5.58 -8.05
CA ALA A 111 0.99 5.46 -8.01
C ALA A 111 0.32 6.84 -8.06
N VAL A 112 0.86 7.82 -7.35
CA VAL A 112 0.37 9.21 -7.38
C VAL A 112 0.55 9.84 -8.77
N ASP A 113 1.70 9.63 -9.41
CA ASP A 113 1.96 10.18 -10.75
C ASP A 113 1.08 9.54 -11.84
N ALA A 114 0.64 8.30 -11.62
CA ALA A 114 -0.26 7.58 -12.51
C ALA A 114 -1.75 7.74 -12.16
N CYS A 115 -2.11 8.62 -11.21
CA CYS A 115 -3.49 8.99 -10.82
C CYS A 115 -3.93 10.31 -11.45
#